data_AF-C5AUW2-F1
#
_entry.id   AF-C5AUW2-F1
#
_cell.length_a   1.000
_cell.length_b   1.000
_cell.length_c   1.000
_cell.angle_alpha   90.00
_cell.angle_beta   90.00
_cell.angle_gamma   90.00
#
_symmetry.space_group_name_H-M   'P 1'
#
loop_
_entity.id
_entity.type
_entity.pdbx_description
1 polymer ?
#
loop_
_entity_poly.entity_id
_entity_poly.type
_entity_poly.pdbx_seq_one_letter_code
_entity_poly.pdbx_strand_id
1 'polypeptide(L)'
;MLTSLIASGTALALAGDTASHRVTQKGRSFAPGAISLRAGEGLAIVNDDGELVHHAYLENPDFSFDTGEQIPGSKTVVFFPKPGQFTILCGIHPKMKLAVSVK
;
A
#
# COMPACT_ATOMS: atom_id res chain seq x y z
N MET A 1 12.30 49.66 27.23
CA MET A 1 11.31 48.58 27.06
C MET A 1 11.30 48.17 25.60
N LEU A 2 11.85 47.01 25.25
CA LEU A 2 11.65 46.40 23.94
C LEU A 2 11.79 44.87 24.11
N THR A 3 10.66 44.24 24.41
CA THR A 3 10.53 42.78 24.47
C THR A 3 10.39 42.24 23.05
N SER A 4 11.42 41.56 22.57
CA SER A 4 11.38 40.84 21.29
C SER A 4 10.46 39.62 21.40
N LEU A 5 9.46 39.55 20.53
CA LEU A 5 8.55 38.42 20.38
C LEU A 5 9.18 37.38 19.45
N ILE A 6 9.43 36.18 19.94
CA ILE A 6 9.86 35.04 19.12
C ILE A 6 8.59 34.42 18.52
N ALA A 7 8.40 34.57 17.21
CA ALA A 7 7.35 33.87 16.49
C ALA A 7 7.80 32.45 16.19
N SER A 8 7.42 31.49 17.03
CA SER A 8 7.56 30.06 16.75
C SER A 8 6.49 29.65 15.73
N GLY A 9 6.86 29.59 14.45
CA GLY A 9 6.02 29.02 13.40
C GLY A 9 5.95 27.51 13.55
N THR A 10 4.83 26.99 14.04
CA THR A 10 4.50 25.57 13.96
C THR A 10 4.16 25.23 12.51
N ALA A 11 5.07 24.55 11.81
CA ALA A 11 4.78 23.97 10.52
C ALA A 11 3.75 22.85 10.70
N LEU A 12 2.53 23.07 10.20
CA LEU A 12 1.53 22.03 10.05
C LEU A 12 2.02 21.08 8.94
N ALA A 13 2.59 19.94 9.32
CA ALA A 13 2.83 18.86 8.38
C ALA A 13 1.49 18.28 7.96
N LEU A 14 1.01 18.67 6.77
CA LEU A 14 -0.04 17.95 6.07
C LEU A 14 0.51 16.54 5.81
N ALA A 15 0.04 15.57 6.59
CA ALA A 15 0.25 14.15 6.33
C ALA A 15 -0.51 13.79 5.05
N GLY A 16 0.09 14.13 3.91
CA GLY A 16 -0.28 13.57 2.62
C GLY A 16 -0.09 12.08 2.71
N ASP A 17 -1.11 11.34 2.31
CA ASP A 17 -1.15 9.89 2.21
C ASP A 17 -0.24 9.42 1.05
N THR A 18 1.07 9.67 1.19
CA THR A 18 2.11 9.48 0.18
C THR A 18 2.68 8.06 0.24
N ALA A 19 1.82 7.05 0.15
CA ALA A 19 2.30 5.85 -0.51
C ALA A 19 2.49 6.23 -1.99
N SER A 20 3.71 6.63 -2.37
CA SER A 20 4.06 6.96 -3.77
C SER A 20 3.76 5.81 -4.72
N HIS A 21 3.62 4.60 -4.18
CA HIS A 21 3.30 3.38 -4.88
C HIS A 21 1.88 2.94 -4.54
N ARG A 22 1.02 2.88 -5.57
CA ARG A 22 -0.36 2.43 -5.47
C ARG A 22 -0.64 1.33 -6.49
N VAL A 23 -1.41 0.35 -6.06
CA VAL A 23 -2.08 -0.63 -6.90
C VAL A 23 -3.58 -0.59 -6.61
N THR A 24 -4.39 -0.75 -7.66
CA THR A 24 -5.84 -0.91 -7.53
C THR A 24 -6.26 -2.34 -7.83
N GLN A 25 -7.32 -2.81 -7.18
CA GLN A 25 -8.05 -4.02 -7.49
C GLN A 25 -9.32 -3.61 -8.22
N LYS A 26 -9.45 -4.01 -9.49
CA LYS A 26 -10.62 -3.71 -10.33
C LYS A 26 -10.77 -4.74 -11.43
N GLY A 27 -12.00 -5.16 -11.72
CA GLY A 27 -12.25 -6.18 -12.75
C GLY A 27 -11.55 -7.50 -12.43
N ARG A 28 -11.49 -7.88 -11.14
CA ARG A 28 -10.78 -9.08 -10.67
C ARG A 28 -9.32 -9.15 -11.14
N SER A 29 -8.61 -8.02 -11.04
CA SER A 29 -7.18 -7.90 -11.38
C SER A 29 -6.52 -6.82 -10.53
N PHE A 30 -5.22 -6.96 -10.30
CA PHE A 30 -4.39 -5.88 -9.78
C PHE A 30 -3.89 -5.01 -10.95
N ALA A 31 -3.96 -3.70 -10.81
CA ALA A 31 -3.46 -2.73 -11.79
C ALA A 31 -2.62 -1.63 -11.12
N PRO A 32 -1.34 -1.45 -11.51
CA PRO A 32 -0.59 -2.31 -12.44
C PRO A 32 -0.42 -3.74 -11.90
N GLY A 33 -0.22 -4.72 -12.78
CA GLY A 33 0.02 -6.13 -12.40
C GLY A 33 1.43 -6.41 -11.89
N ALA A 34 2.32 -5.42 -11.96
CA ALA A 34 3.66 -5.45 -11.40
C ALA A 34 4.05 -4.07 -10.86
N ILE A 35 4.81 -4.02 -9.78
CA ILE A 35 5.32 -2.78 -9.19
C ILE A 35 6.74 -2.97 -8.62
N SER A 36 7.53 -1.90 -8.65
CA SER A 36 8.87 -1.87 -8.04
C SER A 36 8.91 -0.87 -6.89
N LEU A 37 9.57 -1.26 -5.81
CA LEU A 37 9.72 -0.51 -4.55
C LEU A 37 11.19 -0.53 -4.12
N ARG A 38 11.53 0.34 -3.17
CA ARG A 38 12.73 0.24 -2.34
C ARG A 38 12.39 -0.40 -0.99
N ALA A 39 13.37 -1.05 -0.37
CA ALA A 39 13.19 -1.54 0.99
C ALA A 39 12.79 -0.39 1.94
N GLY A 40 11.76 -0.64 2.75
CA GLY A 40 11.14 0.32 3.67
C GLY A 40 9.96 1.11 3.07
N GLU A 41 9.71 1.04 1.76
CA GLU A 41 8.60 1.75 1.14
C GLU A 41 7.24 1.06 1.36
N GLY A 42 6.18 1.87 1.34
CA GLY A 42 4.80 1.44 1.46
C GLY A 42 4.11 1.31 0.10
N LEU A 43 3.35 0.22 -0.08
CA LEU A 43 2.43 0.01 -1.18
C LEU A 43 1.00 0.22 -0.69
N ALA A 44 0.30 1.18 -1.30
CA ALA A 44 -1.15 1.31 -1.16
C ALA A 44 -1.88 0.31 -2.04
N ILE A 45 -2.66 -0.58 -1.44
CA ILE A 45 -3.55 -1.52 -2.11
C ILE A 45 -4.98 -1.00 -1.92
N VAL A 46 -5.66 -0.69 -3.02
CA VAL A 46 -7.02 -0.12 -2.97
C VAL A 46 -7.99 -1.02 -3.71
N ASN A 47 -9.16 -1.24 -3.13
CA ASN A 47 -10.25 -1.90 -3.84
C ASN A 47 -11.13 -0.85 -4.56
N ASP A 48 -11.00 -0.73 -5.87
CA ASP A 48 -11.85 0.14 -6.71
C ASP A 48 -12.89 -0.68 -7.52
N ASP A 49 -13.23 -1.89 -7.06
CA ASP A 49 -14.06 -2.86 -7.78
C ASP A 49 -15.55 -2.80 -7.38
N GLY A 50 -16.10 -1.59 -7.22
CA GLY A 50 -17.54 -1.32 -7.10
C GLY A 50 -18.30 -2.05 -5.99
N GLU A 51 -18.67 -3.31 -6.23
CA GLU A 51 -19.43 -4.19 -5.33
C GLU A 51 -18.62 -5.44 -4.91
N LEU A 52 -17.46 -5.69 -5.53
CA LEU A 52 -16.66 -6.87 -5.27
C LEU A 52 -15.75 -6.64 -4.07
N VAL A 53 -15.87 -7.51 -3.07
CA VAL A 53 -14.87 -7.67 -2.01
C VAL A 53 -13.61 -8.29 -2.61
N HIS A 54 -12.45 -7.88 -2.11
CA HIS A 54 -11.17 -8.52 -2.38
C HIS A 54 -10.46 -8.89 -1.08
N HIS A 55 -9.28 -9.48 -1.18
CA HIS A 55 -8.44 -9.82 -0.04
C HIS A 55 -7.03 -9.89 -0.58
N ALA A 56 -6.09 -9.03 -0.14
CA ALA A 56 -4.70 -9.11 -0.57
C ALA A 56 -3.85 -9.79 0.51
N TYR A 57 -3.08 -10.81 0.11
CA TYR A 57 -2.15 -11.47 1.02
C TYR A 57 -0.87 -11.88 0.33
N LEU A 58 0.16 -12.10 1.15
CA LEU A 58 1.44 -12.63 0.75
C LEU A 58 1.97 -13.53 1.86
N GLU A 59 2.35 -14.75 1.49
CA GLU A 59 3.04 -15.69 2.36
C GLU A 59 4.47 -15.93 1.83
N ASN A 60 5.46 -15.57 2.64
CA ASN A 60 6.87 -15.82 2.38
C ASN A 60 7.62 -15.88 3.73
N PRO A 61 8.61 -16.78 3.90
CA PRO A 61 9.38 -16.91 5.15
C PRO A 61 10.01 -15.60 5.65
N ASP A 62 10.40 -14.69 4.75
CA ASP A 62 11.10 -13.46 5.10
C ASP A 62 10.20 -12.29 5.50
N PHE A 63 8.97 -12.30 4.97
CA PHE A 63 7.98 -11.24 5.13
C PHE A 63 6.62 -11.80 4.69
N SER A 64 5.58 -11.62 5.49
CA SER A 64 4.21 -12.03 5.15
C SER A 64 3.23 -10.97 5.63
N PHE A 65 2.08 -10.87 4.96
CA PHE A 65 0.94 -10.07 5.42
C PHE A 65 -0.37 -10.63 4.89
N ASP A 66 -1.46 -10.26 5.54
CA ASP A 66 -2.84 -10.56 5.16
C ASP A 66 -3.70 -9.34 5.50
N THR A 67 -4.44 -8.80 4.53
CA THR A 67 -5.31 -7.63 4.76
C THR A 67 -6.66 -7.98 5.36
N GLY A 68 -7.03 -9.26 5.37
CA GLY A 68 -8.39 -9.74 5.45
C GLY A 68 -9.20 -9.29 4.23
N GLU A 69 -10.53 -9.34 4.39
CA GLU A 69 -11.45 -8.82 3.40
C GLU A 69 -11.32 -7.29 3.25
N GLN A 70 -11.21 -6.86 1.99
CA GLN A 70 -11.18 -5.47 1.58
C GLN A 70 -12.50 -5.15 0.87
N ILE A 71 -13.38 -4.44 1.55
CA ILE A 71 -14.63 -3.94 0.97
C ILE A 71 -14.35 -2.91 -0.14
N PRO A 72 -15.29 -2.68 -1.07
CA PRO A 72 -15.13 -1.64 -2.08
C PRO A 72 -14.82 -0.25 -1.49
N GLY A 73 -13.90 0.47 -2.13
CA GLY A 73 -13.39 1.77 -1.69
C GLY A 73 -12.34 1.73 -0.58
N SER A 74 -12.09 0.57 0.04
CA SER A 74 -11.11 0.45 1.12
C SER A 74 -9.67 0.55 0.62
N LYS A 75 -8.80 1.08 1.48
CA LYS A 75 -7.36 1.23 1.26
C LYS A 75 -6.59 0.59 2.41
N THR A 76 -5.58 -0.19 2.06
CA THR A 76 -4.58 -0.71 3.01
C THR A 76 -3.18 -0.35 2.54
N VAL A 77 -2.31 0.09 3.45
CA VAL A 77 -0.90 0.36 3.15
C VAL A 77 -0.05 -0.74 3.78
N VAL A 78 0.80 -1.37 2.98
CA VAL A 78 1.71 -2.44 3.40
C VAL A 78 3.15 -2.01 3.15
N PHE A 79 4.00 -2.08 4.18
CA PHE A 79 5.42 -1.74 4.08
C PHE A 79 6.27 -2.97 3.77
N PHE A 80 7.23 -2.84 2.87
CA PHE A 80 8.13 -3.92 2.45
C PHE A 80 9.52 -3.75 3.09
N PRO A 81 9.85 -4.44 4.18
CA PRO A 81 11.05 -4.14 4.97
C PRO A 81 12.35 -4.67 4.36
N LYS A 82 12.28 -5.59 3.38
CA LYS A 82 13.44 -6.29 2.83
C LYS A 82 13.42 -6.31 1.30
N PRO A 83 14.59 -6.20 0.63
CA PRO A 83 14.70 -6.47 -0.79
C PRO A 83 14.26 -7.90 -1.12
N GLY A 84 13.72 -8.10 -2.32
CA GLY A 84 13.24 -9.41 -2.76
C GLY A 84 12.21 -9.37 -3.87
N GLN A 85 11.85 -10.56 -4.33
CA GLN A 85 10.76 -10.77 -5.29
C GLN A 85 9.59 -11.41 -4.54
N PHE A 86 8.43 -10.79 -4.68
CA PHE A 86 7.24 -11.08 -3.90
C PHE A 86 6.05 -11.22 -4.85
N THR A 87 5.09 -12.06 -4.48
CA THR A 87 3.82 -12.17 -5.19
C THR A 87 2.69 -11.97 -4.20
N ILE A 88 1.89 -10.93 -4.40
CA ILE A 88 0.63 -10.74 -3.69
C ILE A 88 -0.46 -11.47 -4.45
N LEU A 89 -1.31 -12.19 -3.73
CA LEU A 89 -2.44 -12.95 -4.27
C LEU A 89 -3.76 -12.38 -3.73
N CYS A 90 -4.86 -12.72 -4.42
CA CYS A 90 -6.18 -12.55 -3.85
C CYS A 90 -6.76 -13.84 -3.27
N GLY A 91 -7.12 -13.84 -1.97
CA GLY A 91 -7.61 -15.04 -1.27
C GLY A 91 -8.96 -15.56 -1.76
N ILE A 92 -9.80 -14.68 -2.32
CA ILE A 92 -11.13 -15.03 -2.85
C ILE A 92 -11.21 -15.06 -4.38
N HIS A 93 -10.20 -14.52 -5.06
CA HIS A 93 -10.08 -14.51 -6.51
C HIS A 93 -8.70 -15.06 -6.95
N PRO A 94 -8.49 -16.40 -6.97
CA PRO A 94 -7.16 -17.01 -7.07
C PRO A 94 -6.37 -16.71 -8.36
N LYS A 95 -7.01 -16.12 -9.37
CA LYS A 95 -6.35 -15.69 -10.62
C LYS A 95 -5.69 -14.32 -10.50
N MET A 96 -6.05 -13.52 -9.50
CA MET A 96 -5.45 -12.21 -9.25
C MET A 96 -4.07 -12.38 -8.63
N LYS A 97 -3.07 -11.78 -9.28
CA LYS A 97 -1.68 -11.79 -8.84
C LYS A 97 -1.05 -10.43 -9.10
N LEU A 98 -0.21 -9.99 -8.18
CA LEU A 98 0.61 -8.80 -8.31
C LEU A 98 2.07 -9.18 -8.05
N ALA A 99 2.94 -8.92 -9.03
CA ALA A 99 4.37 -9.04 -8.85
C ALA A 99 4.93 -7.79 -8.16
N VAL A 100 5.67 -7.97 -7.07
CA VAL A 100 6.36 -6.88 -6.39
C VAL A 100 7.86 -7.15 -6.39
N SER A 101 8.64 -6.19 -6.88
CA SER A 101 10.10 -6.21 -6.84
C SER A 101 10.61 -5.15 -5.88
N VAL A 102 11.35 -5.55 -4.85
CA VAL A 102 11.90 -4.63 -3.85
C VAL A 102 13.42 -4.63 -3.98
N LYS A 103 14.01 -3.45 -4.16
CA LYS A 103 15.46 -3.25 -4.28
C LYS A 103 16.08 -2.53 -3.09
#